data_AF-A0A1C0YMH3-F1
#
_entry.id   AF-A0A1C0YMH3-F1
#
_cell.length_a   1.000
_cell.length_b   1.000
_cell.length_c   1.000
_cell.angle_alpha   90.00
_cell.angle_beta   90.00
_cell.angle_gamma   90.00
#
_symmetry.space_group_name_H-M   'P 1'
#
loop_
_entity.id
_entity.type
_entity.pdbx_description
1 polymer ?
#
loop_
_entity_poly.entity_id
_entity_poly.type
_entity_poly.pdbx_seq_one_letter_code
_entity_poly.pdbx_strand_id
1 'polypeptide(L)'
;MQISMKILLLILYSFPFMGIAMYIDFQRHSMLGYAMTMLATLALTYVAIKRSALFIIITGNIFSAIFSYILVQMMATYEGWDGFFKPLSALQLLFVVTILYMMLQWIVIHLVKQTVSPTQ
;
A
#
# COMPACT_ATOMS: atom_id res chain seq x y z
N MET A 1 -10.83 24.30 0.98
CA MET A 1 -9.49 23.71 1.17
C MET A 1 -9.51 22.30 1.78
N GLN A 2 -10.41 21.96 2.71
CA GLN A 2 -10.41 20.63 3.36
C GLN A 2 -10.89 19.47 2.45
N ILE A 3 -11.85 19.70 1.54
CA ILE A 3 -12.40 18.64 0.67
C ILE A 3 -11.40 18.23 -0.42
N SER A 4 -10.76 19.18 -1.10
CA SER A 4 -9.76 18.90 -2.14
C SER A 4 -8.60 18.05 -1.63
N MET A 5 -8.14 18.31 -0.39
CA MET A 5 -7.11 17.50 0.25
C MET A 5 -7.58 16.08 0.57
N LYS A 6 -8.84 15.90 0.99
CA LYS A 6 -9.42 14.57 1.23
C LYS A 6 -9.54 13.77 -0.07
N ILE A 7 -10.00 14.40 -1.15
CA ILE A 7 -10.08 13.78 -2.48
C ILE A 7 -8.70 13.39 -2.97
N LEU A 8 -7.71 14.29 -2.86
CA LEU A 8 -6.33 14.00 -3.22
C LEU A 8 -5.77 12.81 -2.44
N LEU A 9 -5.97 12.78 -1.12
CA LEU A 9 -5.55 11.64 -0.29
C LEU A 9 -6.23 10.36 -0.73
N LEU A 10 -7.54 10.37 -1.02
CA LEU A 10 -8.25 9.18 -1.48
C LEU A 10 -7.68 8.65 -2.81
N ILE A 11 -7.41 9.54 -3.76
CA ILE A 11 -6.78 9.17 -5.05
C ILE A 11 -5.39 8.55 -4.80
N LEU A 12 -4.56 9.19 -3.98
CA LEU A 12 -3.22 8.69 -3.66
C LEU A 12 -3.28 7.33 -2.95
N TYR A 13 -4.19 7.15 -1.99
CA TYR A 13 -4.36 5.86 -1.32
C TYR A 13 -4.89 4.78 -2.23
N SER A 14 -5.72 5.13 -3.21
CA SER A 14 -6.28 4.17 -4.16
C SER A 14 -5.24 3.70 -5.17
N PHE A 15 -4.04 4.28 -5.19
CA PHE A 15 -2.96 3.84 -6.07
C PHE A 15 -2.56 2.40 -5.73
N PRO A 16 -2.37 1.50 -6.73
CA PRO A 16 -2.08 0.08 -6.50
C PRO A 16 -0.64 -0.16 -6.05
N PHE A 17 -0.29 0.29 -4.85
CA PHE A 17 1.08 0.30 -4.34
C PHE A 17 1.74 -1.08 -4.37
N MET A 18 1.06 -2.13 -3.87
CA MET A 18 1.65 -3.47 -3.83
C MET A 18 1.76 -4.11 -5.22
N GLY A 19 0.77 -3.91 -6.10
CA GLY A 19 0.86 -4.38 -7.48
C GLY A 19 2.00 -3.70 -8.25
N ILE A 20 2.18 -2.39 -8.06
CA ILE A 20 3.28 -1.64 -8.68
C ILE A 20 4.63 -2.04 -8.08
N ALA A 21 4.71 -2.27 -6.77
CA ALA A 21 5.92 -2.78 -6.12
C ALA A 21 6.38 -4.08 -6.78
N MET A 22 5.46 -5.03 -6.90
CA MET A 22 5.71 -6.31 -7.58
C MET A 22 6.17 -6.13 -9.01
N TYR A 23 5.51 -5.24 -9.77
CA TYR A 23 5.90 -4.96 -11.14
C TYR A 23 7.32 -4.39 -11.24
N ILE A 24 7.66 -3.41 -10.41
CA ILE A 24 9.01 -2.82 -10.36
C ILE A 24 10.04 -3.88 -10.00
N ASP A 25 9.74 -4.71 -9.01
CA ASP A 25 10.64 -5.73 -8.50
C ASP A 25 10.89 -6.85 -9.50
N PHE A 26 9.86 -7.25 -10.24
CA PHE A 26 9.99 -8.15 -11.37
C PHE A 26 10.88 -7.56 -12.48
N GLN A 27 10.59 -6.33 -12.92
CA GLN A 27 11.33 -5.68 -14.01
C GLN A 27 12.79 -5.40 -13.67
N ARG A 28 13.10 -5.16 -12.39
CA ARG A 28 14.44 -4.83 -11.90
C ARG A 28 15.16 -6.01 -11.25
N HIS A 29 14.52 -7.17 -11.18
CA HIS A 29 14.99 -8.33 -10.42
C HIS A 29 15.47 -7.96 -9.00
N SER A 30 14.69 -7.14 -8.29
CA SER A 30 15.05 -6.55 -6.99
C SER A 30 13.91 -6.68 -5.98
N MET A 31 14.09 -6.16 -4.75
CA MET A 31 13.02 -5.98 -3.76
C MET A 31 12.81 -4.49 -3.37
N LEU A 32 13.35 -3.58 -4.18
CA LEU A 32 13.30 -2.14 -3.92
C LEU A 32 11.90 -1.56 -4.10
N GLY A 33 11.09 -2.12 -5.01
CA GLY A 33 9.70 -1.77 -5.24
C GLY A 33 8.89 -1.86 -3.95
N TYR A 34 8.99 -2.99 -3.23
CA TYR A 34 8.36 -3.14 -1.92
C TYR A 34 8.82 -2.10 -0.91
N ALA A 35 10.14 -1.89 -0.77
CA ALA A 35 10.67 -0.92 0.18
C ALA A 35 10.19 0.51 -0.12
N MET A 36 10.26 0.95 -1.39
CA MET A 36 9.88 2.29 -1.81
C MET A 36 8.38 2.54 -1.60
N THR A 37 7.54 1.62 -2.04
CA THR A 37 6.07 1.75 -1.91
C THR A 37 5.63 1.65 -0.46
N MET A 38 6.28 0.81 0.35
CA MET A 38 6.04 0.73 1.78
C MET A 38 6.33 2.09 2.45
N LEU A 39 7.51 2.66 2.21
CA LEU A 39 7.88 3.97 2.77
C LEU A 39 6.92 5.07 2.32
N ALA A 40 6.55 5.10 1.03
CA ALA A 40 5.61 6.09 0.49
C ALA A 40 4.25 6.02 1.19
N THR A 41 3.70 4.82 1.35
CA THR A 41 2.37 4.65 1.95
C THR A 41 2.39 4.84 3.47
N LEU A 42 3.50 4.53 4.16
CA LEU A 42 3.67 4.88 5.59
C LEU A 42 3.75 6.40 5.79
N ALA A 43 4.48 7.12 4.94
CA ALA A 43 4.51 8.58 4.95
C ALA A 43 3.10 9.18 4.68
N LEU A 44 2.37 8.60 3.73
CA LEU A 44 0.98 8.99 3.44
C LEU A 44 0.05 8.73 4.64
N THR A 45 0.30 7.66 5.41
CA THR A 45 -0.42 7.31 6.65
C THR A 45 -0.19 8.33 7.74
N TYR A 46 1.05 8.71 7.95
CA TYR A 46 1.41 9.75 8.89
C TYR A 46 0.67 11.07 8.59
N VAL A 47 0.67 11.50 7.32
CA VAL A 47 -0.01 12.74 6.89
C VAL A 47 -1.52 12.64 7.03
N ALA A 48 -2.12 11.49 6.70
CA ALA A 48 -3.57 11.30 6.77
C ALA A 48 -4.11 11.28 8.21
N ILE A 49 -3.38 10.66 9.14
CA ILE A 49 -3.78 10.64 10.56
C ILE A 49 -3.74 12.04 11.17
N LYS A 50 -2.72 12.85 10.88
CA LYS A 50 -2.66 14.26 11.32
C LYS A 50 -3.84 15.11 10.85
N ARG A 51 -4.58 14.66 9.83
CA ARG A 51 -5.76 15.33 9.26
C ARG A 51 -7.07 14.65 9.63
N SER A 52 -7.06 13.75 10.61
CA SER A 52 -8.22 12.97 11.07
C SER A 52 -8.93 12.20 9.93
N ALA A 53 -8.16 11.74 8.94
CA ALA A 53 -8.69 11.13 7.71
C ALA A 53 -8.66 9.59 7.75
N LEU A 54 -8.96 8.97 8.90
CA LEU A 54 -8.88 7.51 9.07
C LEU A 54 -9.76 6.74 8.07
N PHE A 55 -10.97 7.25 7.79
CA PHE A 55 -11.88 6.67 6.79
C PHE A 55 -11.26 6.59 5.39
N ILE A 56 -10.44 7.59 5.02
CA ILE A 56 -9.77 7.65 3.71
C ILE A 56 -8.69 6.58 3.61
N ILE A 57 -7.97 6.32 4.70
CA ILE A 57 -6.94 5.27 4.76
C ILE A 57 -7.59 3.91 4.49
N ILE A 58 -8.70 3.61 5.19
CA ILE A 58 -9.40 2.31 5.05
C ILE A 58 -9.95 2.14 3.63
N THR A 59 -10.73 3.11 3.15
CA THR A 59 -11.37 3.01 1.82
C THR A 59 -10.35 3.01 0.69
N GLY A 60 -9.32 3.84 0.77
CA GLY A 60 -8.27 3.88 -0.24
C GLY A 60 -7.40 2.62 -0.25
N ASN A 61 -7.10 2.00 0.90
CA ASN A 61 -6.43 0.69 0.92
C ASN A 61 -7.27 -0.42 0.26
N ILE A 62 -8.60 -0.40 0.42
CA ILE A 62 -9.48 -1.35 -0.25
C ILE A 62 -9.36 -1.18 -1.77
N PHE A 63 -9.44 0.05 -2.27
CA PHE A 63 -9.25 0.32 -3.70
C PHE A 63 -7.85 -0.06 -4.18
N SER A 64 -6.81 0.26 -3.41
CA SER A 64 -5.43 -0.13 -3.69
C SER A 64 -5.26 -1.64 -3.83
N ALA A 65 -5.87 -2.41 -2.93
CA ALA A 65 -5.82 -3.87 -2.95
C ALA A 65 -6.55 -4.43 -4.19
N ILE A 66 -7.72 -3.90 -4.53
CA ILE A 66 -8.48 -4.29 -5.73
C ILE A 66 -7.66 -4.01 -7.00
N PHE A 67 -7.12 -2.79 -7.15
CA PHE A 67 -6.32 -2.44 -8.32
C PHE A 67 -5.00 -3.22 -8.38
N SER A 68 -4.39 -3.50 -7.23
CA SER A 68 -3.18 -4.35 -7.16
C SER A 68 -3.50 -5.78 -7.61
N TYR A 69 -4.65 -6.33 -7.19
CA TYR A 69 -5.12 -7.65 -7.64
C TYR A 69 -5.31 -7.68 -9.15
N ILE A 70 -6.00 -6.68 -9.71
CA ILE A 70 -6.21 -6.58 -11.17
C ILE A 70 -4.87 -6.55 -11.90
N LEU A 71 -3.91 -5.72 -11.45
CA LEU A 71 -2.58 -5.61 -12.06
C LEU A 71 -1.83 -6.95 -12.01
N VAL A 72 -1.79 -7.62 -10.86
CA VAL A 72 -1.12 -8.92 -10.71
C VAL A 72 -1.76 -9.97 -11.62
N GLN A 73 -3.09 -9.99 -11.75
CA GLN A 73 -3.79 -10.89 -12.67
C GLN A 73 -3.46 -10.60 -14.14
N MET A 74 -3.38 -9.31 -14.52
CA MET A 74 -2.96 -8.93 -15.87
C MET A 74 -1.53 -9.38 -16.18
N MET A 75 -0.66 -9.46 -15.18
CA MET A 75 0.73 -9.92 -15.33
C MET A 75 0.89 -11.44 -15.28
N ALA A 76 -0.14 -12.20 -14.87
CA ALA A 76 -0.07 -13.65 -14.69
C ALA A 76 0.25 -14.41 -16.00
N THR A 77 -0.05 -13.82 -17.16
CA THR A 77 0.27 -14.39 -18.47
C THR A 77 1.68 -14.03 -18.97
N TYR A 78 2.41 -13.16 -18.26
CA TYR A 78 3.74 -12.72 -18.64
C TYR A 78 4.79 -13.76 -18.25
N GLU A 79 5.71 -14.05 -19.17
CA GLU A 79 6.74 -15.07 -18.97
C GLU A 79 7.64 -14.74 -17.77
N GLY A 80 7.85 -15.72 -16.90
CA GLY A 80 8.70 -15.58 -15.72
C GLY A 80 8.08 -14.85 -14.53
N TRP A 81 6.89 -14.24 -14.67
CA TRP A 81 6.23 -13.49 -13.60
C TRP A 81 6.05 -14.30 -12.32
N ASP A 82 5.31 -15.42 -12.37
CA ASP A 82 5.12 -16.30 -11.21
C ASP A 82 6.42 -17.01 -10.80
N GLY A 83 7.36 -17.19 -11.73
CA GLY A 83 8.66 -17.80 -11.45
C GLY A 83 9.52 -16.94 -10.52
N PHE A 84 9.47 -15.62 -10.67
CA PHE A 84 10.25 -14.67 -9.88
C PHE A 84 9.86 -14.66 -8.40
N PHE A 85 8.59 -14.87 -8.07
CA PHE A 85 8.07 -14.75 -6.71
C PHE A 85 8.09 -16.05 -5.88
N LYS A 86 8.68 -17.12 -6.42
CA LYS A 86 8.80 -18.41 -5.71
C LYS A 86 9.45 -18.23 -4.32
N PRO A 87 9.00 -18.99 -3.31
CA PRO A 87 8.15 -20.19 -3.40
C PRO A 87 6.65 -19.92 -3.52
N LEU A 88 6.20 -18.67 -3.37
CA LEU A 88 4.79 -18.29 -3.48
C LEU A 88 4.43 -17.95 -4.93
N SER A 89 3.15 -18.09 -5.31
CA SER A 89 2.68 -17.45 -6.54
C SER A 89 2.63 -15.93 -6.36
N ALA A 90 2.66 -15.16 -7.45
CA ALA A 90 2.56 -13.71 -7.38
C ALA A 90 1.31 -13.28 -6.59
N LEU A 91 0.18 -13.96 -6.83
CA LEU A 91 -1.07 -13.67 -6.13
C LEU A 91 -0.99 -14.00 -4.62
N GLN A 92 -0.40 -15.13 -4.24
CA GLN A 92 -0.20 -15.47 -2.83
C GLN A 92 0.69 -14.45 -2.14
N LEU A 93 1.80 -14.07 -2.80
CA LEU A 93 2.73 -13.08 -2.28
C LEU A 93 2.04 -11.72 -2.11
N LEU A 94 1.22 -11.29 -3.08
CA LEU A 94 0.43 -10.06 -2.99
C LEU A 94 -0.41 -10.02 -1.69
N PHE A 95 -1.10 -11.11 -1.35
CA PHE A 95 -1.89 -11.16 -0.12
C PHE A 95 -1.01 -11.10 1.13
N VAL A 96 0.08 -11.86 1.17
CA VAL A 96 1.01 -11.87 2.31
C VAL A 96 1.59 -10.48 2.55
N VAL A 97 2.15 -9.84 1.52
CA VAL A 97 2.76 -8.51 1.67
C VAL A 97 1.71 -7.44 1.98
N THR A 98 0.49 -7.56 1.44
CA THR A 98 -0.60 -6.62 1.76
C THR A 98 -1.00 -6.73 3.24
N ILE A 99 -1.11 -7.95 3.79
CA ILE A 99 -1.41 -8.16 5.21
C ILE A 99 -0.30 -7.57 6.09
N LEU A 100 0.96 -7.90 5.80
CA LEU A 100 2.11 -7.37 6.54
C LEU A 100 2.14 -5.83 6.47
N TYR A 101 1.87 -5.28 5.29
CA TYR A 101 1.81 -3.84 5.08
C TYR A 101 0.70 -3.19 5.92
N MET A 102 -0.51 -3.77 5.94
CA MET A 102 -1.61 -3.29 6.76
C MET A 102 -1.29 -3.35 8.25
N MET A 103 -0.57 -4.38 8.72
CA MET A 103 -0.10 -4.47 10.11
C MET A 103 0.88 -3.33 10.44
N LEU A 104 1.87 -3.08 9.59
CA LEU A 104 2.81 -1.97 9.77
C LEU A 104 2.11 -0.60 9.77
N GLN A 105 1.16 -0.42 8.86
CA GLN A 105 0.36 0.79 8.79
C GLN A 105 -0.46 1.00 10.07
N TRP A 106 -1.04 -0.07 10.62
CA TRP A 106 -1.79 -0.04 11.87
C TRP A 106 -0.90 0.39 13.06
N ILE A 107 0.34 -0.09 13.12
CA ILE A 107 1.33 0.35 14.12
C ILE A 107 1.57 1.86 14.00
N VAL A 108 1.82 2.37 12.79
CA VAL A 108 2.02 3.82 12.55
C VAL A 108 0.80 4.62 12.99
N ILE A 109 -0.41 4.15 12.71
CA ILE A 109 -1.64 4.83 13.14
C ILE A 109 -1.68 4.97 14.67
N HIS A 110 -1.32 3.92 15.41
CA HIS A 110 -1.30 3.95 16.88
C HIS A 110 -0.24 4.91 17.42
N LEU A 111 0.98 4.81 16.90
CA LEU A 111 2.10 5.67 17.31
C LEU A 111 1.78 7.15 17.06
N VAL A 112 1.24 7.48 15.88
CA VAL A 112 0.91 8.87 15.54
C VAL A 112 -0.25 9.39 16.38
N LYS A 113 -1.30 8.59 16.60
CA LYS A 113 -2.42 9.00 17.44
C LYS A 113 -1.97 9.34 18.87
N GLN A 114 -1.09 8.54 19.47
CA GLN A 114 -0.53 8.83 20.80
C GLN A 114 0.20 10.18 20.86
N THR A 115 0.90 10.57 19.79
CA THR A 115 1.59 11.87 19.72
C THR A 115 0.67 13.06 19.44
N VAL A 116 -0.50 12.82 18.86
CA VAL A 116 -1.50 13.87 18.56
C VAL A 116 -2.53 14.02 19.69
N SER A 117 -2.72 12.99 20.53
CA SER A 117 -3.61 13.00 21.70
C SER A 117 -2.99 13.28 23.09
N PRO A 118 -1.78 13.83 23.30
CA PRO A 118 -1.21 13.93 24.65
C PRO A 118 -1.68 15.16 25.46
N THR A 119 -2.74 15.86 25.04
CA THR A 119 -3.39 16.90 25.87
C THR A 119 -4.82 16.50 26.20
N GLN A 120 -4.97 15.59 27.17
CA GLN A 120 -6.10 15.55 28.10
C GLN A 120 -5.56 15.26 29.49
#